data_AF-A0AAU3TWU7-F1
#
_entry.id   AF-A0AAU3TWU7-F1
#
_cell.length_a   1.000
_cell.length_b   1.000
_cell.length_c   1.000
_cell.angle_alpha   90.00
_cell.angle_beta   90.00
_cell.angle_gamma   90.00
#
_symmetry.space_group_name_H-M   'P 1'
#
loop_
_entity.id
_entity.type
_entity.pdbx_description
1 polymer ?
#
loop_
_entity_poly.entity_id
_entity_poly.type
_entity_poly.pdbx_seq_one_letter_code
_entity_poly.pdbx_strand_id
1 'polypeptide(L)'
;MIEFVPDIPRWRQVAEVIRGRIKDGTYAPRTRVPSVVQLTSEFGIANATAHKVLRALREEGLTYTEPGLGSFVAKRPVAEAEPPA
;
A
#
# COMPACT_ATOMS: atom_id res chain seq x y z
N MET A 1 -11.02 13.07 -1.75
CA MET A 1 -9.86 13.52 -0.95
C MET A 1 -10.08 13.01 0.46
N ILE A 2 -9.11 12.31 1.05
CA ILE A 2 -9.18 11.96 2.47
C ILE A 2 -8.89 13.23 3.26
N GLU A 3 -9.67 13.53 4.30
CA GLU A 3 -9.29 14.56 5.27
C GLU A 3 -8.17 14.01 6.15
N PHE A 4 -6.98 14.60 6.02
CA PHE A 4 -5.84 14.20 6.83
C PHE A 4 -5.93 14.81 8.22
N VAL A 5 -5.98 13.96 9.25
CA VAL A 5 -5.92 14.39 10.64
C VAL A 5 -4.49 14.87 10.95
N PRO A 6 -4.28 16.10 11.47
CA PRO A 6 -2.95 16.68 11.67
C PRO A 6 -2.11 15.94 12.72
N ASP A 7 -2.76 15.30 13.68
CA ASP A 7 -2.11 14.56 14.78
C ASP A 7 -1.61 13.16 14.35
N ILE A 8 -2.07 12.65 13.19
CA ILE A 8 -1.74 11.31 12.71
C ILE A 8 -0.83 11.43 11.47
N PRO A 9 0.28 10.67 11.39
CA PRO A 9 1.12 10.67 10.20
C PRO A 9 0.33 10.33 8.93
N ARG A 10 0.47 11.16 7.88
CA ARG A 10 -0.26 10.98 6.60
C ARG A 10 -0.10 9.57 6.03
N TRP A 11 1.10 8.99 6.09
CA TRP A 11 1.36 7.63 5.60
C TRP A 11 0.52 6.58 6.35
N ARG A 12 0.31 6.75 7.66
CA ARG A 12 -0.48 5.79 8.47
C ARG A 12 -1.95 5.85 8.08
N GLN A 13 -2.47 7.06 7.85
CA GLN A 13 -3.86 7.25 7.42
C GLN A 13 -4.11 6.62 6.04
N VAL A 14 -3.22 6.84 5.08
CA VAL A 14 -3.34 6.23 3.75
C VAL A 14 -3.20 4.71 3.81
N ALA A 15 -2.27 4.18 4.61
CA ALA A 15 -2.11 2.74 4.80
C ALA A 15 -3.38 2.09 5.37
N GLU A 16 -4.00 2.70 6.38
CA GLU A 16 -5.26 2.21 6.96
C GLU A 16 -6.42 2.25 5.96
N VAL A 17 -6.50 3.29 5.11
CA VAL A 17 -7.50 3.36 4.04
C VAL A 17 -7.31 2.23 3.02
N ILE A 18 -6.07 1.98 2.57
CA ILE A 18 -5.78 0.90 1.61
C ILE A 18 -6.04 -0.46 2.25
N ARG A 19 -5.66 -0.63 3.52
CA ARG A 19 -5.93 -1.83 4.30
C ARG A 19 -7.43 -2.11 4.41
N GLY A 20 -8.24 -1.08 4.67
CA GLY A 20 -9.69 -1.16 4.66
C GLY A 20 -10.21 -1.63 3.30
N ARG A 21 -9.75 -1.02 2.21
CA ARG A 21 -10.12 -1.41 0.83
C ARG A 21 -9.71 -2.85 0.48
N ILE A 22 -8.57 -3.33 0.96
CA ILE A 22 -8.14 -4.72 0.80
C ILE A 22 -9.07 -5.67 1.57
N LYS A 23 -9.38 -5.34 2.84
CA LYS A 23 -10.24 -6.17 3.70
C LYS A 23 -11.70 -6.22 3.22
N ASP A 24 -12.21 -5.11 2.71
CA ASP A 24 -13.56 -4.99 2.17
C ASP A 24 -13.70 -5.63 0.77
N GLY A 25 -12.58 -6.00 0.14
CA GLY A 25 -12.56 -6.62 -1.19
C GLY A 25 -12.57 -5.64 -2.37
N THR A 26 -12.54 -4.33 -2.10
CA THR A 26 -12.33 -3.29 -3.13
C THR A 26 -11.03 -3.56 -3.91
N TYR A 27 -9.97 -3.96 -3.21
CA TYR A 27 -8.76 -4.49 -3.83
C TYR A 27 -8.71 -6.00 -3.64
N ALA A 28 -9.18 -6.73 -4.65
CA ALA A 28 -9.16 -8.19 -4.62
C ALA A 28 -7.72 -8.73 -4.52
N PRO A 29 -7.50 -9.86 -3.84
CA PRO A 29 -6.19 -10.49 -3.76
C PRO A 29 -5.66 -10.81 -5.16
N ARG A 30 -4.35 -10.63 -5.36
CA ARG A 30 -3.64 -10.67 -6.66
C ARG A 30 -3.99 -9.56 -7.64
N THR A 31 -4.72 -8.53 -7.18
CA THR A 31 -4.92 -7.32 -7.99
C THR A 31 -3.78 -6.35 -7.76
N ARG A 32 -3.48 -5.55 -8.77
CA ARG A 32 -2.47 -4.49 -8.71
C ARG A 32 -2.90 -3.42 -7.72
N VAL A 33 -2.06 -3.12 -6.73
CA VAL A 33 -2.27 -1.95 -5.87
C VAL A 33 -1.73 -0.69 -6.55
N PRO A 34 -2.26 0.49 -6.21
CA PRO A 34 -1.72 1.76 -6.70
C PRO A 34 -0.22 1.86 -6.41
N SER A 35 0.55 2.15 -7.46
CA SER A 35 1.99 2.40 -7.34
C SER A 35 2.26 3.70 -6.60
N VAL A 36 3.50 3.95 -6.18
CA VAL A 36 3.92 5.19 -5.51
C VAL A 36 3.39 6.43 -6.22
N VAL A 37 3.57 6.51 -7.55
CA VAL A 37 3.10 7.64 -8.37
C VAL A 37 1.57 7.77 -8.36
N GLN A 38 0.85 6.64 -8.35
CA GLN A 38 -0.61 6.67 -8.26
C GLN A 38 -1.07 7.09 -6.87
N LEU A 39 -0.39 6.64 -5.81
CA LEU A 39 -0.68 7.08 -4.44
C LEU A 39 -0.43 8.56 -4.25
N THR A 40 0.67 9.09 -4.79
CA THR A 40 0.93 10.54 -4.74
C THR A 40 -0.12 11.32 -5.53
N SER A 41 -0.57 10.82 -6.68
CA SER A 41 -1.59 11.49 -7.50
C SER A 41 -3.00 11.38 -6.92
N GLU A 42 -3.36 10.25 -6.29
CA GLU A 42 -4.70 10.01 -5.73
C GLU A 42 -4.87 10.70 -4.37
N PHE A 43 -3.83 10.66 -3.53
CA PHE A 43 -3.87 11.16 -2.16
C PHE A 43 -3.15 12.49 -1.95
N GLY A 44 -2.44 13.01 -2.96
CA GLY A 44 -1.69 14.27 -2.84
C GLY A 44 -0.52 14.19 -1.86
N ILE A 45 0.02 13.00 -1.62
CA ILE A 45 1.12 12.78 -0.66
C ILE A 45 2.49 12.84 -1.35
N ALA A 46 3.56 13.05 -0.58
CA ALA A 46 4.92 12.99 -1.11
C ALA A 46 5.32 11.55 -1.49
N ASN A 47 6.21 11.39 -2.48
CA ASN A 47 6.74 10.08 -2.90
C ASN A 47 7.32 9.29 -1.72
N ALA A 48 8.07 9.95 -0.84
CA ALA A 48 8.61 9.33 0.38
C ALA A 48 7.51 8.81 1.32
N THR A 49 6.37 9.50 1.40
CA THR A 49 5.20 9.07 2.18
C THR A 49 4.52 7.87 1.53
N ALA A 50 4.34 7.89 0.20
CA ALA A 50 3.77 6.77 -0.55
C ALA A 50 4.65 5.50 -0.46
N HIS A 51 5.98 5.65 -0.49
CA HIS A 51 6.90 4.54 -0.21
C HIS A 51 6.70 3.96 1.19
N LYS A 52 6.56 4.81 2.22
CA LYS A 52 6.28 4.35 3.59
C LYS A 52 4.97 3.58 3.69
N VAL A 53 3.93 4.04 2.99
CA VAL A 53 2.63 3.34 2.91
C VAL A 53 2.81 1.93 2.37
N LEU A 54 3.40 1.80 1.16
CA LEU A 54 3.59 0.49 0.52
C LEU A 54 4.50 -0.42 1.34
N ARG A 55 5.55 0.15 1.96
CA ARG A 55 6.45 -0.61 2.84
C ARG A 55 5.70 -1.15 4.05
N ALA A 56 4.90 -0.32 4.73
CA ALA A 56 4.10 -0.77 5.88
C ALA A 56 3.10 -1.87 5.48
N LEU A 57 2.39 -1.71 4.36
CA LEU A 57 1.47 -2.72 3.83
C LEU A 57 2.20 -4.03 3.47
N ARG A 58 3.42 -3.94 2.95
CA ARG A 58 4.28 -5.09 2.69
C ARG A 58 4.76 -5.76 3.98
N GLU A 59 5.18 -4.99 4.98
CA GLU A 59 5.60 -5.49 6.30
C GLU A 59 4.43 -6.18 7.03
N GLU A 60 3.20 -5.72 6.82
CA GLU A 60 1.98 -6.41 7.30
C GLU A 60 1.59 -7.64 6.45
N GLY A 61 2.30 -7.91 5.36
CA GLY A 61 2.00 -8.99 4.43
C GLY A 61 0.73 -8.78 3.60
N LEU A 62 0.20 -7.55 3.54
CA LEU A 62 -1.01 -7.20 2.77
C LEU A 62 -0.70 -6.97 1.29
N THR A 63 0.54 -6.59 0.96
CA THR A 63 0.97 -6.34 -0.42
C THR A 63 2.35 -6.93 -0.68
N TYR A 64 2.62 -7.30 -1.93
CA TYR A 64 3.93 -7.75 -2.38
C TYR A 64 4.31 -7.03 -3.67
N THR A 65 5.61 -6.87 -3.91
CA THR A 65 6.14 -6.22 -5.11
C THR A 65 6.69 -7.30 -6.04
N GLU A 66 6.19 -7.35 -7.27
CA GLU A 66 6.74 -8.16 -8.33
C GLU A 66 7.65 -7.30 -9.22
N PRO A 67 8.95 -7.60 -9.31
CA PRO A 67 9.86 -6.85 -10.16
C PRO A 67 9.39 -6.87 -11.62
N GLY A 68 9.36 -5.70 -12.27
CA GLY A 68 8.88 -5.52 -13.63
C GLY A 68 7.36 -5.41 -13.80
N LEU A 69 6.56 -5.83 -12.81
CA LEU A 69 5.09 -5.83 -12.90
C LEU A 69 4.42 -4.81 -11.96
N GLY A 70 5.06 -4.47 -10.83
CA GLY A 70 4.58 -3.47 -9.87
C GLY A 70 4.19 -4.10 -8.53
N SER A 71 3.26 -3.48 -7.81
CA SER A 71 2.83 -3.97 -6.49
C SER A 71 1.43 -4.59 -6.56
N PHE A 72 1.21 -5.68 -5.83
CA PHE A 72 -0.02 -6.47 -5.84
C PHE A 72 -0.52 -6.77 -4.42
N VAL A 73 -1.83 -6.98 -4.25
CA VAL A 73 -2.44 -7.40 -2.98
C VAL A 73 -2.12 -8.86 -2.70
N ALA A 74 -1.57 -9.15 -1.53
CA ALA A 74 -1.31 -10.50 -1.09
C ALA A 74 -2.62 -11.22 -0.71
N LYS A 75 -2.78 -12.48 -1.14
CA LYS A 75 -3.94 -13.32 -0.80
C LYS A 75 -3.90 -13.83 0.64
N ARG A 76 -2.71 -13.93 1.22
CA ARG A 76 -2.44 -14.36 2.58
C ARG A 76 -1.27 -13.50 3.08
N PRO A 77 -1.22 -13.08 4.36
CA PRO A 77 -0.05 -12.41 4.91
C PRO A 77 1.18 -13.26 4.60
N VAL A 78 1.94 -12.82 3.60
CA VAL A 78 3.21 -13.42 3.25
C VAL A 78 4.19 -12.88 4.28
N ALA A 79 4.31 -13.60 5.39
CA ALA A 79 5.38 -13.40 6.35
C ALA A 79 6.77 -13.75 5.76
N GLU A 80 6.80 -14.19 4.50
CA GLU A 80 7.97 -14.70 3.81
C GLU A 80 7.92 -14.24 2.34
N ALA A 81 8.37 -13.02 2.10
CA ALA A 81 8.69 -12.56 0.74
C ALA A 81 10.09 -11.96 0.81
N GLU A 82 11.05 -12.89 0.81
CA GLU A 82 12.45 -12.66 0.54
C GLU A 82 12.61 -11.67 -0.63
N PRO A 83 13.54 -10.70 -0.53
CA PRO A 83 13.78 -9.75 -1.60
C PRO A 83 14.29 -10.51 -2.83
N PRO A 84 13.81 -10.22 -4.06
CA PRO A 84 14.56 -10.59 -5.23
C PRO A 84 15.84 -9.73 -5.26
N ALA A 85 16.98 -10.42 -5.12
CA ALA A 85 18.37 -10.10 -5.49
C ALA A 85 18.82 -8.63 -5.48
#